data_AF-A0A4R4QPQ0-F1
#
_entry.id   AF-A0A4R4QPQ0-F1
#
_cell.length_a   1.000
_cell.length_b   1.000
_cell.length_c   1.000
_cell.angle_alpha   90.00
_cell.angle_beta   90.00
_cell.angle_gamma   90.00
#
_symmetry.space_group_name_H-M   'P 1'
#
loop_
_entity.id
_entity.type
_entity.pdbx_description
1 polymer ?
#
loop_
_entity_poly.entity_id
_entity_poly.type
_entity_poly.pdbx_seq_one_letter_code
_entity_poly.pdbx_strand_id
1 'polypeptide(L)'
;MTDTAGTARVPTVDDEARFWALVETAWAPLGPEPAALRRALATRDSDADDLDPYALDAWLAPFLANLRALCADLSGPELTDLDRVVERKLYDIDRRDVQAVTDGSDDGFLYARGWIVALGREFYEAVRADPTMAVVDADCEQMCYFFAHLHAERFGDWSDTGSGISRESVSNPTGWPPED
;
A
#
# COMPACT_ATOMS: atom_id res chain seq x y z
N MET A 1 18.42 2.60 33.97
CA MET A 1 18.50 1.78 32.74
C MET A 1 17.97 2.67 31.65
N THR A 2 18.89 3.32 30.94
CA THR A 2 18.58 4.39 29.97
C THR A 2 17.95 3.76 28.73
N ASP A 3 16.67 4.05 28.56
CA ASP A 3 15.90 3.81 27.35
C ASP A 3 16.62 4.46 26.17
N THR A 4 17.19 3.63 25.30
CA THR A 4 17.74 4.10 24.04
C THR A 4 16.57 4.02 23.08
N ALA A 5 15.77 5.09 23.04
CA ALA A 5 14.81 5.30 21.97
C ALA A 5 15.60 5.30 20.65
N GLY A 6 15.68 4.12 20.03
CA GLY A 6 16.27 3.96 18.71
C GLY A 6 15.49 4.88 17.78
N THR A 7 16.19 5.79 17.12
CA THR A 7 15.61 6.63 16.07
C THR A 7 14.84 5.74 15.11
N ALA A 8 13.54 6.00 14.98
CA ALA A 8 12.64 5.30 14.06
C ALA A 8 13.29 5.15 12.69
N ARG A 9 13.36 3.91 12.18
CA ARG A 9 13.94 3.64 10.86
C ARG A 9 12.95 4.09 9.79
N VAL A 10 13.39 4.97 8.91
CA VAL A 10 12.60 5.48 7.77
C VAL A 10 13.13 4.80 6.49
N PRO A 11 12.25 4.36 5.57
CA PRO A 11 12.67 3.87 4.26
C PRO A 11 13.50 4.92 3.49
N THR A 12 14.51 4.45 2.78
CA THR A 12 15.26 5.29 1.84
C THR A 12 14.58 5.37 0.48
N VAL A 13 15.00 6.31 -0.37
CA VAL A 13 14.53 6.41 -1.76
C VAL A 13 14.81 5.11 -2.53
N ASP A 14 15.94 4.45 -2.26
CA ASP A 14 16.30 3.19 -2.91
C ASP A 14 15.40 2.03 -2.44
N ASP A 15 15.02 2.01 -1.16
CA ASP A 15 14.06 1.04 -0.62
C ASP A 15 12.69 1.20 -1.31
N GLU A 16 12.22 2.44 -1.44
CA GLU A 16 10.97 2.74 -2.15
C GLU A 16 11.04 2.37 -3.63
N ALA A 17 12.16 2.70 -4.30
CA ALA A 17 12.35 2.34 -5.71
C ALA A 17 12.35 0.82 -5.92
N ARG A 18 13.00 0.07 -5.02
CA ARG A 18 12.99 -1.40 -5.02
C ARG A 18 11.57 -1.95 -4.84
N PHE A 19 10.83 -1.42 -3.87
CA PHE A 19 9.44 -1.83 -3.63
C PHE A 19 8.55 -1.60 -4.86
N TRP A 20 8.59 -0.39 -5.45
CA TRP A 20 7.76 -0.10 -6.62
C TRP A 20 8.16 -0.92 -7.85
N ALA A 21 9.46 -1.17 -8.06
CA ALA A 21 9.92 -2.06 -9.13
C ALA A 21 9.41 -3.49 -8.94
N LEU A 22 9.34 -3.97 -7.70
CA LEU A 22 8.82 -5.29 -7.36
C LEU A 22 7.31 -5.38 -7.64
N VAL A 23 6.53 -4.36 -7.28
CA VAL A 23 5.09 -4.27 -7.59
C VAL A 23 4.86 -4.30 -9.10
N GLU A 24 5.60 -3.50 -9.88
CA GLU A 24 5.47 -3.52 -11.35
C GLU A 24 5.89 -4.86 -11.96
N THR A 25 6.92 -5.50 -11.40
CA THR A 25 7.35 -6.84 -11.84
C THR A 25 6.28 -7.90 -11.55
N ALA A 26 5.52 -7.77 -10.45
CA ALA A 26 4.42 -8.68 -10.12
C ALA A 26 3.21 -8.50 -11.05
N TRP A 27 2.95 -7.27 -11.51
CA TRP A 27 1.89 -6.98 -12.48
C TRP A 27 2.23 -7.40 -13.91
N ALA A 28 3.50 -7.30 -14.33
CA ALA A 28 3.91 -7.50 -15.73
C ALA A 28 3.44 -8.83 -16.37
N PRO A 29 3.48 -10.00 -15.70
CA PRO A 29 3.03 -11.26 -16.28
C PRO A 29 1.51 -11.34 -16.53
N LEU A 30 0.70 -10.47 -15.93
CA LEU A 30 -0.76 -10.47 -16.08
C LEU A 30 -1.23 -9.86 -17.41
N GLY A 31 -0.30 -9.29 -18.17
CA GLY A 31 -0.55 -8.83 -19.54
C GLY A 31 -0.99 -7.37 -19.65
N PRO A 32 -1.32 -6.93 -20.87
CA PRO A 32 -1.52 -5.52 -21.17
C PRO A 32 -2.84 -4.94 -20.63
N GLU A 33 -3.85 -5.78 -20.37
CA GLU A 33 -5.17 -5.33 -19.90
C GLU A 33 -5.13 -4.69 -18.51
N PRO A 34 -4.68 -5.37 -17.43
CA PRO A 34 -4.57 -4.73 -16.12
C PRO A 34 -3.57 -3.56 -16.12
N ALA A 35 -2.53 -3.61 -16.96
CA ALA A 35 -1.61 -2.48 -17.11
C ALA A 35 -2.31 -1.23 -17.70
N ALA A 36 -3.18 -1.42 -18.69
CA ALA A 36 -3.96 -0.33 -19.28
C ALA A 36 -5.00 0.21 -18.27
N LEU A 37 -5.69 -0.67 -17.54
CA LEU A 37 -6.66 -0.27 -16.51
C LEU A 37 -6.00 0.54 -15.39
N ARG A 38 -4.88 0.07 -14.82
CA ARG A 38 -4.14 0.81 -13.77
C ARG A 38 -3.70 2.19 -14.25
N ARG A 39 -3.19 2.29 -15.49
CA ARG A 39 -2.79 3.58 -16.08
C ARG A 39 -3.99 4.49 -16.30
N ALA A 40 -5.08 3.97 -16.87
CA ALA A 40 -6.30 4.74 -17.09
C ALA A 40 -6.84 5.28 -15.77
N LEU A 41 -6.85 4.46 -14.72
CA LEU A 41 -7.28 4.85 -13.38
C LEU A 41 -6.38 5.94 -12.77
N ALA A 42 -5.06 5.86 -12.97
CA ALA A 42 -4.11 6.85 -12.46
C ALA A 42 -4.19 8.22 -13.17
N THR A 43 -4.81 8.28 -14.35
CA THR A 43 -4.91 9.51 -15.16
C THR A 43 -6.36 9.90 -15.49
N ARG A 44 -7.35 9.24 -14.87
CA ARG A 44 -8.77 9.52 -15.14
C ARG A 44 -9.14 10.93 -14.69
N ASP A 45 -10.21 11.44 -15.28
CA ASP A 45 -11.01 12.46 -14.62
C ASP A 45 -11.85 11.77 -13.55
N SER A 46 -11.68 12.13 -12.27
CA SER A 46 -12.40 11.48 -11.17
C SER A 46 -13.92 11.66 -11.26
N ASP A 47 -14.37 12.69 -11.98
CA ASP A 47 -15.79 13.03 -12.15
C ASP A 47 -16.42 12.34 -13.38
N ALA A 48 -15.63 11.67 -14.21
CA ALA A 48 -16.10 10.94 -15.38
C ALA A 48 -16.49 9.48 -15.04
N ASP A 49 -17.62 9.02 -15.58
CA ASP A 49 -18.15 7.65 -15.42
C ASP A 49 -17.80 6.77 -16.64
N ASP A 50 -16.55 6.84 -17.11
CA ASP A 50 -16.08 6.15 -18.31
C ASP A 50 -15.14 4.96 -18.03
N LEU A 51 -14.80 4.74 -16.76
CA LEU A 51 -13.93 3.66 -16.30
C LEU A 51 -14.56 2.96 -15.10
N ASP A 52 -14.68 1.63 -15.19
CA ASP A 52 -15.03 0.78 -14.05
C ASP A 52 -13.75 0.48 -13.22
N PRO A 53 -13.57 1.09 -12.03
CA PRO A 53 -12.37 0.86 -11.23
C PRO A 53 -12.32 -0.55 -10.65
N TYR A 54 -13.46 -1.22 -10.47
CA TYR A 54 -13.55 -2.56 -9.88
C TYR A 54 -13.16 -3.68 -10.85
N ALA A 55 -12.97 -3.36 -12.13
CA ALA A 55 -12.41 -4.29 -13.11
C ALA A 55 -11.03 -4.83 -12.70
N LEU A 56 -10.30 -4.15 -11.81
CA LEU A 56 -9.01 -4.57 -11.29
C LEU A 56 -9.11 -5.69 -10.23
N ASP A 57 -10.25 -5.90 -9.60
CA ASP A 57 -10.41 -6.85 -8.48
C ASP A 57 -10.11 -8.29 -8.89
N ALA A 58 -10.51 -8.65 -10.11
CA ALA A 58 -10.23 -9.96 -10.71
C ALA A 58 -8.72 -10.25 -10.85
N TRP A 59 -7.88 -9.21 -10.81
CA TRP A 59 -6.43 -9.28 -11.00
C TRP A 59 -5.62 -9.19 -9.70
N LEU A 60 -6.22 -8.79 -8.59
CA LEU A 60 -5.51 -8.64 -7.31
C LEU A 60 -4.95 -9.98 -6.82
N ALA A 61 -5.74 -11.05 -6.85
CA ALA A 61 -5.30 -12.37 -6.43
C ALA A 61 -4.09 -12.90 -7.24
N PRO A 62 -4.11 -12.92 -8.60
CA PRO A 62 -2.94 -13.34 -9.37
C PRO A 62 -1.76 -12.37 -9.25
N PHE A 63 -1.98 -11.06 -9.03
CA PHE A 63 -0.92 -10.10 -8.71
C PHE A 63 -0.21 -10.46 -7.40
N LEU A 64 -0.96 -10.69 -6.31
CA LEU A 64 -0.40 -11.07 -5.01
C LEU A 64 0.34 -12.41 -5.08
N ALA A 65 -0.14 -13.35 -5.90
CA ALA A 65 0.55 -14.62 -6.14
C ALA A 65 1.91 -14.40 -6.85
N ASN A 66 1.97 -13.53 -7.86
CA ASN A 66 3.23 -13.17 -8.51
C ASN A 66 4.18 -12.46 -7.54
N LEU A 67 3.67 -11.51 -6.75
CA LEU A 67 4.44 -10.80 -5.75
C LEU A 67 5.05 -11.77 -4.73
N ARG A 68 4.28 -12.77 -4.28
CA ARG A 68 4.76 -13.82 -3.37
C ARG A 68 5.88 -14.62 -3.99
N ALA A 69 5.74 -15.03 -5.25
CA ALA A 69 6.77 -15.79 -5.95
C ALA A 69 8.08 -15.00 -6.07
N LEU A 70 8.00 -13.70 -6.38
CA LEU A 70 9.18 -12.81 -6.47
C LEU A 70 9.87 -12.63 -5.11
N CYS A 71 9.13 -12.77 -4.01
CA CYS A 71 9.66 -12.63 -2.65
C CYS A 71 10.12 -13.95 -2.02
N ALA A 72 9.95 -15.09 -2.72
CA ALA A 72 10.12 -16.43 -2.15
C ALA A 72 11.55 -16.72 -1.67
N ASP A 73 12.55 -16.06 -2.23
CA ASP A 73 13.97 -16.25 -1.90
C ASP A 73 14.57 -15.10 -1.09
N LEU A 74 13.80 -14.06 -0.78
CA LEU A 74 14.29 -12.91 -0.01
C LEU A 74 14.61 -13.32 1.43
N SER A 75 15.60 -12.68 2.03
CA SER A 75 15.92 -12.86 3.45
C SER A 75 14.91 -12.13 4.35
N GLY A 76 14.86 -12.51 5.63
CA GLY A 76 14.04 -11.82 6.64
C GLY A 76 14.26 -10.30 6.67
N PRO A 77 15.52 -9.80 6.73
CA PRO A 77 15.80 -8.38 6.65
C PRO A 77 15.26 -7.69 5.39
N GLU A 78 15.33 -8.35 4.23
CA GLU A 78 14.80 -7.78 2.98
C GLU A 78 13.27 -7.71 2.97
N LEU A 79 12.59 -8.71 3.52
CA LEU A 79 11.13 -8.66 3.71
C LEU A 79 10.75 -7.56 4.71
N THR A 80 11.49 -7.41 5.80
CA THR A 80 11.28 -6.33 6.77
C THR A 80 11.52 -4.94 6.17
N ASP A 81 12.50 -4.80 5.27
CA ASP A 81 12.74 -3.53 4.57
C ASP A 81 11.57 -3.20 3.61
N LEU A 82 11.03 -4.18 2.90
CA LEU A 82 9.82 -4.01 2.06
C LEU A 82 8.57 -3.71 2.90
N ASP A 83 8.40 -4.40 4.02
CA ASP A 83 7.30 -4.20 4.95
C ASP A 83 7.29 -2.77 5.51
N ARG A 84 8.46 -2.24 5.86
CA ARG A 84 8.63 -0.86 6.31
C ARG A 84 8.23 0.16 5.23
N VAL A 85 8.47 -0.15 3.95
CA VAL A 85 8.00 0.72 2.85
C VAL A 85 6.47 0.71 2.81
N VAL A 86 5.83 -0.45 2.81
CA VAL A 86 4.35 -0.55 2.79
C VAL A 86 3.74 0.20 3.98
N GLU A 87 4.25 -0.07 5.19
CA GLU A 87 3.81 0.60 6.42
C GLU A 87 3.90 2.12 6.31
N ARG A 88 5.04 2.64 5.80
CA ARG A 88 5.19 4.08 5.55
C ARG A 88 4.18 4.58 4.51
N LYS A 89 3.98 3.87 3.40
CA LYS A 89 3.05 4.32 2.35
C LYS A 89 1.61 4.34 2.81
N LEU A 90 1.17 3.35 3.60
CA LEU A 90 -0.15 3.33 4.23
C LEU A 90 -0.33 4.50 5.21
N TYR A 91 0.70 4.80 6.01
CA TYR A 91 0.68 5.91 6.96
C TYR A 91 0.64 7.28 6.28
N ASP A 92 1.39 7.45 5.18
CA ASP A 92 1.44 8.71 4.45
C ASP A 92 0.09 9.10 3.83
N ILE A 93 -0.77 8.11 3.50
CA ILE A 93 -2.14 8.32 3.01
C ILE A 93 -3.22 8.05 4.08
N ASP A 94 -2.84 7.84 5.33
CA ASP A 94 -3.76 7.85 6.48
C ASP A 94 -4.22 9.28 6.74
N ARG A 95 -5.18 9.76 5.96
CA ARG A 95 -5.63 11.15 5.96
C ARG A 95 -7.15 11.21 5.92
N ARG A 96 -7.72 12.18 6.63
CA ARG A 96 -9.18 12.41 6.68
C ARG A 96 -9.79 12.67 5.30
N ASP A 97 -9.09 13.41 4.45
CA ASP A 97 -9.59 13.75 3.10
C ASP A 97 -9.63 12.55 2.15
N VAL A 98 -8.68 11.62 2.26
CA VAL A 98 -8.72 10.34 1.54
C VAL A 98 -9.85 9.46 2.09
N GLN A 99 -10.00 9.35 3.42
CA GLN A 99 -11.08 8.58 4.04
C GLN A 99 -12.47 9.08 3.59
N ALA A 100 -12.65 10.40 3.50
CA ALA A 100 -13.91 10.99 3.05
C ALA A 100 -14.31 10.57 1.62
N VAL A 101 -13.34 10.17 0.78
CA VAL A 101 -13.59 9.66 -0.57
C VAL A 101 -13.75 8.15 -0.59
N THR A 102 -12.90 7.41 0.12
CA THR A 102 -12.98 5.93 0.12
C THR A 102 -14.21 5.42 0.86
N ASP A 103 -14.76 6.22 1.78
CA ASP A 103 -15.74 5.82 2.79
C ASP A 103 -15.18 4.66 3.65
N GLY A 104 -16.05 4.03 4.45
CA GLY A 104 -15.77 2.81 5.19
C GLY A 104 -15.51 3.02 6.68
N SER A 105 -15.55 1.90 7.41
CA SER A 105 -15.07 1.85 8.80
C SER A 105 -13.56 2.08 8.88
N ASP A 106 -13.01 2.19 10.09
CA ASP A 106 -11.56 2.29 10.29
C ASP A 106 -10.79 1.17 9.57
N ASP A 107 -11.27 -0.08 9.64
CA ASP A 107 -10.69 -1.22 8.93
C ASP A 107 -10.88 -1.11 7.41
N GLY A 108 -12.07 -0.70 6.96
CA GLY A 108 -12.35 -0.50 5.53
C GLY A 108 -11.40 0.53 4.91
N PHE A 109 -11.14 1.63 5.62
CA PHE A 109 -10.18 2.63 5.18
C PHE A 109 -8.74 2.10 5.12
N LEU A 110 -8.33 1.27 6.08
CA LEU A 110 -7.03 0.60 6.00
C LEU A 110 -6.95 -0.29 4.74
N TYR A 111 -7.99 -1.05 4.42
CA TYR A 111 -7.96 -1.94 3.27
C TYR A 111 -7.99 -1.20 1.94
N ALA A 112 -8.68 -0.05 1.88
CA ALA A 112 -8.61 0.86 0.75
C ALA A 112 -7.20 1.41 0.53
N ARG A 113 -6.48 1.77 1.59
CA ARG A 113 -5.05 2.16 1.51
C ARG A 113 -4.19 1.01 0.99
N GLY A 114 -4.49 -0.24 1.39
CA GLY A 114 -3.87 -1.45 0.84
C GLY A 114 -4.07 -1.58 -0.67
N TRP A 115 -5.29 -1.36 -1.16
CA TRP A 115 -5.62 -1.39 -2.58
C TRP A 115 -4.88 -0.31 -3.38
N ILE A 116 -4.85 0.93 -2.87
CA ILE A 116 -4.12 2.04 -3.49
C ILE A 116 -2.63 1.70 -3.66
N VAL A 117 -2.00 1.11 -2.63
CA VAL A 117 -0.60 0.67 -2.70
C VAL A 117 -0.42 -0.49 -3.68
N ALA A 118 -1.35 -1.45 -3.73
CA ALA A 118 -1.29 -2.60 -4.63
C ALA A 118 -1.31 -2.21 -6.12
N LEU A 119 -2.03 -1.14 -6.48
CA LEU A 119 -2.10 -0.68 -7.86
C LEU A 119 -0.80 -0.03 -8.37
N GLY A 120 0.15 0.24 -7.48
CA GLY A 120 1.47 0.71 -7.85
C GLY A 120 1.62 2.23 -7.77
N ARG A 121 2.83 2.68 -8.12
CA ARG A 121 3.32 4.03 -7.80
C ARG A 121 2.49 5.13 -8.44
N GLU A 122 2.10 4.99 -9.70
CA GLU A 122 1.40 6.04 -10.43
C GLU A 122 0.05 6.37 -9.78
N PHE A 123 -0.74 5.34 -9.45
CA PHE A 123 -2.02 5.52 -8.78
C PHE A 123 -1.85 6.00 -7.34
N TYR A 124 -0.88 5.45 -6.60
CA TYR A 124 -0.57 5.91 -5.24
C TYR A 124 -0.25 7.42 -5.20
N GLU A 125 0.61 7.90 -6.10
CA GLU A 125 0.96 9.32 -6.14
C GLU A 125 -0.21 10.19 -6.64
N ALA A 126 -1.06 9.67 -7.54
CA ALA A 126 -2.27 10.36 -7.96
C ALA A 126 -3.22 10.60 -6.77
N VAL A 127 -3.52 9.56 -5.98
CA VAL A 127 -4.35 9.67 -4.77
C VAL A 127 -3.70 10.55 -3.70
N ARG A 128 -2.39 10.43 -3.53
CA ARG A 128 -1.65 11.25 -2.57
C ARG A 128 -1.71 12.74 -2.93
N ALA A 129 -1.65 13.07 -4.22
CA ALA A 129 -1.76 14.43 -4.72
C ALA A 129 -3.20 14.96 -4.70
N ASP A 130 -4.16 14.11 -5.07
CA ASP A 130 -5.58 14.43 -5.17
C ASP A 130 -6.45 13.29 -4.59
N PRO A 131 -7.06 13.46 -3.40
CA PRO A 131 -7.81 12.39 -2.75
C PRO A 131 -9.03 11.92 -3.56
N THR A 132 -9.57 12.73 -4.49
CA THR A 132 -10.72 12.32 -5.34
C THR A 132 -10.38 11.20 -6.31
N MET A 133 -9.08 10.94 -6.53
CA MET A 133 -8.62 9.82 -7.34
C MET A 133 -8.88 8.47 -6.67
N ALA A 134 -9.05 8.43 -5.34
CA ALA A 134 -9.36 7.22 -4.61
C ALA A 134 -10.71 6.61 -5.06
N VAL A 135 -10.90 5.32 -4.76
CA VAL A 135 -12.08 4.57 -5.17
C VAL A 135 -12.84 4.11 -3.93
N VAL A 136 -14.14 4.41 -3.91
CA VAL A 136 -15.07 4.01 -2.84
C VAL A 136 -15.11 2.49 -2.74
N ASP A 137 -15.07 1.95 -1.52
CA ASP A 137 -15.21 0.51 -1.23
C ASP A 137 -14.21 -0.44 -1.94
N ALA A 138 -13.15 0.08 -2.58
CA ALA A 138 -12.10 -0.74 -3.13
C ALA A 138 -11.18 -1.23 -2.01
N ASP A 139 -10.87 -2.52 -1.97
CA ASP A 139 -10.12 -3.11 -0.85
C ASP A 139 -9.03 -4.09 -1.28
N CYS A 140 -7.94 -4.10 -0.52
CA CYS A 140 -6.91 -5.14 -0.62
C CYS A 140 -6.22 -5.31 0.74
N GLU A 141 -6.94 -5.87 1.72
CA GLU A 141 -6.44 -6.14 3.07
C GLU A 141 -5.07 -6.86 3.04
N GLN A 142 -4.93 -7.86 2.16
CA GLN A 142 -3.71 -8.65 2.06
C GLN A 142 -2.47 -7.80 1.81
N MET A 143 -2.60 -6.71 1.04
CA MET A 143 -1.46 -5.83 0.76
C MET A 143 -0.98 -5.09 2.01
N CYS A 144 -1.88 -4.76 2.95
CA CYS A 144 -1.54 -4.04 4.18
C CYS A 144 -0.51 -4.78 5.04
N TYR A 145 -0.56 -6.12 4.99
CA TYR A 145 0.22 -7.02 5.85
C TYR A 145 1.05 -8.03 5.05
N PHE A 146 1.18 -7.83 3.74
CA PHE A 146 1.70 -8.85 2.82
C PHE A 146 3.09 -9.36 3.24
N PHE A 147 4.03 -8.44 3.42
CA PHE A 147 5.41 -8.79 3.74
C PHE A 147 5.57 -9.27 5.19
N ALA A 148 4.80 -8.72 6.13
CA ALA A 148 4.76 -9.18 7.51
C ALA A 148 4.26 -10.64 7.62
N HIS A 149 3.17 -10.98 6.92
CA HIS A 149 2.68 -12.35 6.83
C HIS A 149 3.70 -13.29 6.17
N LEU A 150 4.29 -12.88 5.05
CA LEU A 150 5.31 -13.70 4.38
C LEU A 150 6.54 -13.91 5.25
N HIS A 151 6.96 -12.90 6.02
CA HIS A 151 8.03 -13.00 6.98
C HIS A 151 7.68 -14.02 8.09
N ALA A 152 6.49 -13.91 8.68
CA ALA A 152 6.01 -14.82 9.72
C ALA A 152 5.92 -16.27 9.23
N GLU A 153 5.39 -16.50 8.04
CA GLU A 153 5.32 -17.84 7.45
C GLU A 153 6.70 -18.47 7.22
N ARG A 154 7.69 -17.68 6.81
CA ARG A 154 9.01 -18.19 6.41
C ARG A 154 10.00 -18.31 7.56
N PHE A 155 9.92 -17.40 8.52
CA PHE A 155 10.92 -17.27 9.60
C PHE A 155 10.34 -17.50 10.99
N GLY A 156 9.00 -17.68 11.10
CA GLY A 156 8.33 -18.05 12.34
C GLY A 156 8.03 -16.90 13.29
N ASP A 157 8.27 -15.65 12.88
CA ASP A 157 7.97 -14.44 13.67
C ASP A 157 7.62 -13.27 12.74
N TRP A 158 6.93 -12.26 13.26
CA TRP A 158 6.54 -11.06 12.50
C TRP A 158 7.75 -10.18 12.19
N SER A 159 7.65 -9.37 11.13
CA SER A 159 8.65 -8.33 10.84
C SER A 159 8.65 -7.27 11.93
N ASP A 160 9.83 -6.93 12.44
CA ASP A 160 10.04 -5.73 13.27
C ASP A 160 10.59 -4.61 12.39
N THR A 161 9.70 -3.71 11.95
CA THR A 161 10.09 -2.58 11.10
C THR A 161 10.93 -1.55 11.86
N GLY A 162 10.84 -1.47 13.19
CA GLY A 162 11.50 -0.44 14.00
C GLY A 162 11.12 1.00 13.60
N SER A 163 9.96 1.20 12.97
CA SER A 163 9.51 2.52 12.49
C SER A 163 8.70 3.30 13.53
N GLY A 164 8.07 2.60 14.48
CA GLY A 164 7.09 3.18 15.40
C GLY A 164 5.77 3.61 14.75
N ILE A 165 5.54 3.25 13.49
CA ILE A 165 4.31 3.54 12.75
C ILE A 165 3.27 2.46 13.05
N SER A 166 2.02 2.89 13.25
CA SER A 166 0.87 1.98 13.19
C SER A 166 0.31 1.97 11.77
N ARG A 167 -0.16 0.81 11.31
CA ARG A 167 -0.93 0.70 10.06
C ARG A 167 -2.38 1.16 10.25
N GLU A 168 -2.88 1.04 11.48
CA GLU A 168 -4.26 1.38 11.84
C GLU A 168 -4.64 2.79 11.39
N SER A 169 -5.89 2.94 11.00
CA SER A 169 -6.46 4.21 10.58
C SER A 169 -6.40 5.23 11.71
N VAL A 170 -6.33 6.52 11.36
CA VAL A 170 -6.26 7.64 12.32
C VAL A 170 -4.97 7.65 13.16
N SER A 171 -3.93 6.93 12.73
CA SER A 171 -2.64 6.88 13.41
C SER A 171 -1.67 7.98 12.97
N ASN A 172 -1.90 8.64 11.83
CA ASN A 172 -1.12 9.77 11.35
C ASN A 172 -1.68 11.11 11.85
N PRO A 173 -1.11 11.75 12.89
CA PRO A 173 -1.67 12.97 13.46
C PRO A 173 -1.67 14.14 12.48
N THR A 174 -0.78 14.13 11.48
CA THR A 174 -0.73 15.16 10.44
C THR A 174 -1.86 14.99 9.41
N GLY A 175 -2.27 13.76 9.13
CA GLY A 175 -3.42 13.47 8.26
C GLY A 175 -4.77 13.66 8.94
N TRP A 176 -4.76 13.79 10.27
CA TRP A 176 -5.95 13.87 11.12
C TRP A 176 -5.88 15.05 12.12
N PRO A 177 -5.76 16.30 11.64
CA PRO A 177 -5.71 17.44 12.53
C PRO A 177 -7.02 17.58 13.34
N PRO A 178 -6.97 18.16 14.55
CA PRO A 178 -8.18 18.49 15.31
C PRO A 178 -9.15 19.32 14.47
N GLU A 179 -10.44 19.10 14.65
CA GLU A 179 -11.47 20.01 14.11
C GLU A 179 -11.50 21.27 14.99
N ASP A 180 -11.45 22.44 14.35
CA ASP A 180 -11.57 23.75 15.00
C ASP A 180 -13.00 24.05 15.48
#